data_AF-A0A8T4WIR7-F1
#
_entry.id   AF-A0A8T4WIR7-F1
#
_cell.length_a   1.000
_cell.length_b   1.000
_cell.length_c   1.000
_cell.angle_alpha   90.00
_cell.angle_beta   90.00
_cell.angle_gamma   90.00
#
_symmetry.space_group_name_H-M   'P 1'
#
loop_
_entity.id
_entity.type
_entity.pdbx_description
1 polymer ?
#
loop_
_entity_poly.entity_id
_entity_poly.type
_entity_poly.pdbx_seq_one_letter_code
_entity_poly.pdbx_strand_id
1 'polypeptide(L)'
;MDEQSFRRISRKTWYRWSFYINIVLFFIVAVSLYLLILDSYYAGKIAKVGGDALSQAWLVIARDVAFLAISLALVFFQFFRNLLTIIRRSL
;
A
#
# COMPACT_ATOMS: atom_id res chain seq x y z
N MET A 1 -23.34 26.38 -13.15
CA MET A 1 -21.98 26.71 -13.63
C MET A 1 -21.04 26.20 -12.55
N ASP A 2 -20.35 25.07 -12.73
CA ASP A 2 -19.19 24.65 -11.88
C ASP A 2 -18.55 23.29 -12.26
N GLU A 3 -18.94 22.62 -13.36
CA GLU A 3 -18.34 21.30 -13.70
C GLU A 3 -17.09 21.36 -14.60
N GLN A 4 -16.77 22.51 -15.20
CA GLN A 4 -15.68 22.59 -16.18
C GLN A 4 -14.30 22.90 -15.59
N SER A 5 -14.20 23.31 -14.33
CA SER A 5 -12.90 23.68 -13.71
C SER A 5 -12.05 22.44 -13.34
N PHE A 6 -12.68 21.29 -13.11
CA PHE A 6 -11.97 20.04 -12.78
C PHE A 6 -11.19 19.44 -13.97
N ARG A 7 -11.43 19.93 -15.20
CA ARG A 7 -10.90 19.33 -16.44
C ARG A 7 -9.49 19.75 -16.84
N ARG A 8 -8.82 20.65 -16.12
CA ARG A 8 -7.45 21.07 -16.46
C ARG A 8 -6.50 21.09 -15.26
N ILE A 9 -6.47 20.01 -14.48
CA ILE A 9 -5.26 19.75 -13.69
C ILE A 9 -4.12 19.55 -14.70
N SER A 10 -3.15 20.46 -14.70
CA SER A 10 -2.02 20.38 -15.64
C SER A 10 -1.34 19.02 -15.47
N ARG A 11 -0.92 18.39 -16.59
CA ARG A 11 -0.19 17.10 -16.55
C ARG A 11 1.02 17.15 -15.61
N LYS A 12 1.63 18.33 -15.45
CA LYS A 12 2.75 18.60 -14.54
C LYS A 12 2.33 18.53 -13.07
N THR A 13 1.17 19.10 -12.73
CA THR A 13 0.59 19.03 -11.39
C THR A 13 0.24 17.59 -11.03
N TRP A 14 -0.38 16.85 -11.95
CA TRP A 14 -0.76 15.44 -11.73
C TRP A 14 0.45 14.52 -11.49
N TYR A 15 1.56 14.77 -12.19
CA TYR A 15 2.82 14.04 -11.98
C TYR A 15 3.40 14.26 -10.58
N ARG A 16 3.39 15.51 -10.08
CA ARG A 16 3.85 15.82 -8.72
C ARG A 16 2.97 15.13 -7.67
N TRP A 17 1.65 15.18 -7.83
CA TRP A 17 0.72 14.48 -6.94
C TRP A 17 0.93 12.97 -6.94
N SER A 18 1.09 12.35 -8.12
CA SER A 18 1.40 10.92 -8.23
C SER A 18 2.68 10.56 -7.47
N PHE A 19 3.72 11.39 -7.54
CA PHE A 19 4.97 11.16 -6.81
C PHE A 19 4.76 11.19 -5.28
N TYR A 20 4.08 12.22 -4.75
CA TYR A 20 3.79 12.30 -3.32
C TYR A 20 2.90 11.15 -2.83
N ILE A 21 1.91 10.75 -3.63
CA ILE A 21 1.06 9.58 -3.31
C ILE A 21 1.91 8.32 -3.21
N ASN A 22 2.86 8.10 -4.12
CA ASN A 22 3.76 6.95 -4.04
C ASN A 22 4.67 6.98 -2.80
N ILE A 23 5.16 8.15 -2.39
CA ILE A 23 5.92 8.29 -1.13
C ILE A 23 5.05 7.92 0.07
N VAL A 24 3.83 8.45 0.14
CA VAL A 24 2.91 8.14 1.25
C VAL A 24 2.58 6.65 1.27
N LEU A 25 2.32 6.03 0.12
CA LEU A 25 2.08 4.59 0.02
C LEU A 25 3.28 3.76 0.48
N PHE A 26 4.50 4.20 0.16
CA PHE A 26 5.71 3.54 0.66
C PHE A 26 5.76 3.55 2.19
N PHE A 27 5.47 4.68 2.84
CA PHE A 27 5.41 4.75 4.30
C PHE A 27 4.29 3.88 4.88
N ILE A 28 3.11 3.86 4.26
CA ILE A 28 2.00 2.99 4.68
C ILE A 28 2.43 1.52 4.64
N VAL A 29 3.09 1.09 3.56
CA VAL A 29 3.60 -0.28 3.43
C VAL A 29 4.65 -0.58 4.50
N ALA A 30 5.61 0.34 4.72
CA ALA A 30 6.66 0.16 5.73
C ALA A 30 6.08 0.01 7.15
N VAL A 31 5.13 0.87 7.53
CA VAL A 31 4.44 0.80 8.82
C VAL A 31 3.63 -0.49 8.95
N SER A 32 2.90 -0.87 7.90
CA SER A 32 2.10 -2.10 7.91
C SER A 32 2.97 -3.35 8.03
N LEU A 33 4.15 -3.35 7.41
CA LEU A 33 5.12 -4.44 7.53
C LEU A 33 5.69 -4.54 8.94
N TYR A 34 5.97 -3.41 9.58
CA TYR A 34 6.37 -3.36 10.98
C TYR A 34 5.29 -3.92 11.92
N LEU A 35 4.03 -3.54 11.70
CA LEU A 35 2.90 -4.06 12.47
C LEU A 35 2.73 -5.58 12.28
N LEU A 36 2.83 -6.06 11.05
CA LEU A 36 2.79 -7.50 10.75
C LEU A 36 3.89 -8.28 11.50
N ILE A 37 5.10 -7.72 11.60
CA ILE A 37 6.21 -8.34 12.36
C ILE A 37 5.86 -8.42 13.85
N LEU A 38 5.33 -7.34 14.43
CA LEU A 38 4.90 -7.33 15.83
C LEU A 38 3.79 -8.36 16.08
N ASP A 39 2.76 -8.38 15.25
CA ASP A 39 1.63 -9.29 15.41
C ASP A 39 2.06 -10.76 15.25
N SER A 40 2.96 -11.04 14.30
CA SER A 40 3.58 -12.36 14.14
C SER A 40 4.40 -12.77 15.37
N TYR A 41 5.16 -11.85 15.96
CA TYR A 41 5.93 -12.10 17.17
C TYR A 41 5.02 -12.38 18.37
N TYR A 42 3.94 -11.62 18.55
CA TYR A 42 2.98 -11.85 19.63
C TYR A 42 2.21 -13.16 19.44
N ALA A 43 1.79 -13.50 18.21
CA ALA A 43 1.16 -14.78 17.91
C ALA A 43 2.10 -15.96 18.25
N GLY A 44 3.40 -15.83 17.95
CA GLY A 44 4.41 -16.82 18.33
C GLY A 44 4.52 -17.03 19.85
N LYS A 45 4.33 -15.98 20.66
CA LYS A 45 4.25 -16.12 22.12
C LYS A 45 2.98 -16.85 22.57
N ILE A 46 1.84 -16.52 21.98
CA ILE A 46 0.53 -17.12 22.29
C ILE A 46 0.49 -18.60 21.86
N ALA A 47 1.24 -18.99 20.83
CA ALA A 47 1.29 -20.35 20.31
C ALA A 47 1.70 -21.40 21.34
N LYS A 48 2.42 -21.02 22.41
CA LYS A 48 2.78 -21.91 23.51
C LYS A 48 1.58 -22.36 24.36
N VAL A 49 0.53 -21.55 24.41
CA VAL A 49 -0.69 -21.81 25.17
C VAL A 49 -1.79 -22.35 24.25
N GLY A 50 -1.85 -21.85 23.01
CA GLY A 50 -2.85 -22.27 22.02
C GLY A 50 -4.26 -21.77 22.33
N GLY A 51 -5.25 -22.38 21.68
CA GLY A 51 -6.67 -22.06 21.86
C GLY A 51 -7.17 -20.89 21.00
N ASP A 52 -8.37 -20.39 21.33
CA ASP A 52 -9.07 -19.37 20.53
C ASP A 52 -8.26 -18.08 20.35
N ALA A 53 -7.50 -17.68 21.37
CA ALA A 53 -6.61 -16.51 21.30
C ALA A 53 -5.55 -16.64 20.20
N LEU A 54 -5.06 -17.85 19.92
CA LEU A 54 -4.12 -18.10 18.83
C LEU A 54 -4.80 -17.96 17.47
N SER A 55 -6.01 -18.50 17.33
CA SER A 55 -6.82 -18.36 16.11
C SER A 55 -7.12 -16.89 15.78
N GLN A 56 -7.47 -16.10 16.81
CA GLN A 56 -7.69 -14.66 16.66
C GLN A 56 -6.41 -13.93 16.23
N ALA A 57 -5.26 -14.28 16.80
CA ALA A 57 -3.98 -13.69 16.40
C ALA A 57 -3.64 -13.99 14.92
N TRP A 58 -3.92 -15.21 14.45
CA TRP A 58 -3.74 -15.57 13.04
C TRP A 58 -4.69 -14.83 12.10
N LEU A 59 -5.93 -14.54 12.53
CA LEU A 59 -6.85 -13.71 11.75
C LEU A 59 -6.33 -12.29 11.56
N VAL A 60 -5.75 -11.69 12.61
CA VAL A 60 -5.13 -10.36 12.54
C VAL A 60 -3.95 -10.37 11.56
N ILE A 61 -3.07 -11.37 11.66
CA ILE A 61 -1.94 -11.54 10.73
C ILE A 61 -2.43 -11.70 9.29
N ALA A 62 -3.44 -12.54 9.06
CA ALA A 62 -3.99 -12.77 7.72
C ALA A 62 -4.58 -11.49 7.11
N ARG A 63 -5.27 -10.67 7.91
CA ARG A 63 -5.77 -9.35 7.50
C ARG A 63 -4.62 -8.44 7.07
N ASP A 64 -3.54 -8.39 7.84
CA ASP A 64 -2.40 -7.52 7.56
C ASP A 64 -1.64 -7.95 6.31
N VAL A 65 -1.50 -9.26 6.10
CA VAL A 65 -0.96 -9.83 4.86
C VAL A 65 -1.83 -9.46 3.66
N ALA A 66 -3.16 -9.56 3.78
CA ALA A 66 -4.07 -9.18 2.70
C ALA A 66 -3.96 -7.68 2.37
N PHE A 67 -3.90 -6.83 3.39
CA PHE A 67 -3.72 -5.39 3.22
C PHE A 67 -2.38 -5.06 2.53
N LEU A 68 -1.29 -5.71 2.94
CA LEU A 68 0.03 -5.55 2.31
C LEU A 68 0.02 -6.04 0.85
N ALA A 69 -0.62 -7.17 0.55
CA ALA A 69 -0.71 -7.68 -0.81
C ALA A 69 -1.41 -6.69 -1.75
N ILE A 70 -2.54 -6.11 -1.32
CA ILE A 70 -3.28 -5.09 -2.09
C ILE A 70 -2.44 -3.82 -2.23
N SER A 71 -1.80 -3.37 -1.16
CA SER A 71 -0.96 -2.17 -1.16
C SER A 71 0.22 -2.31 -2.11
N LEU A 72 0.90 -3.46 -2.10
CA LEU A 72 1.98 -3.77 -3.03
C LEU A 72 1.48 -3.84 -4.47
N ALA A 73 0.35 -4.48 -4.73
CA ALA A 73 -0.24 -4.51 -6.07
C ALA A 73 -0.52 -3.10 -6.62
N LEU A 74 -1.03 -2.19 -5.78
CA LEU A 74 -1.24 -0.78 -6.13
C LEU A 74 0.06 -0.03 -6.41
N VAL A 75 1.12 -0.29 -5.62
CA VAL A 75 2.45 0.28 -5.85
C VAL A 75 3.03 -0.23 -7.17
N PHE A 76 2.95 -1.54 -7.44
CA PHE A 76 3.39 -2.13 -8.71
C PHE A 76 2.64 -1.53 -9.90
N PHE A 77 1.31 -1.44 -9.82
CA PHE A 77 0.52 -0.84 -10.88
C PHE A 77 0.94 0.61 -11.17
N GLN A 78 1.15 1.42 -10.12
CA GLN A 78 1.61 2.79 -10.28
C GLN A 78 3.01 2.88 -10.85
N PHE A 79 3.92 2.01 -10.42
CA PHE A 79 5.28 1.92 -10.93
C PHE A 79 5.28 1.66 -12.44
N PHE A 80 4.58 0.62 -12.91
CA PHE A 80 4.50 0.30 -14.33
C PHE A 80 3.81 1.40 -15.14
N ARG A 81 2.73 2.00 -14.61
CA ARG A 81 2.07 3.11 -15.30
C ARG A 81 2.99 4.32 -15.45
N ASN A 82 3.75 4.65 -14.41
CA ASN A 82 4.72 5.75 -14.45
C ASN A 82 5.87 5.43 -15.43
N LEU A 83 6.39 4.19 -15.41
CA LEU A 83 7.43 3.72 -16.33
C LEU A 83 6.99 3.80 -17.80
N LEU A 84 5.80 3.27 -18.13
CA LEU A 84 5.24 3.32 -19.47
C LEU A 84 5.02 4.77 -19.95
N THR A 85 4.66 5.68 -19.04
CA THR A 85 4.49 7.09 -19.38
C THR A 85 5.81 7.77 -19.68
N ILE A 86 6.89 7.39 -19.00
CA ILE A 86 8.24 7.88 -19.29
C ILE A 86 8.71 7.36 -20.65
N ILE A 87 8.58 6.05 -20.90
CA ILE A 87 9.00 5.42 -22.17
C ILE A 87 8.31 6.07 -23.38
N ARG A 88 7.00 6.33 -23.30
CA ARG A 88 6.25 7.01 -24.39
C ARG A 88 6.66 8.47 -24.63
N ARG A 89 7.34 9.11 -23.68
CA ARG A 89 7.80 10.50 -23.82
C ARG A 89 9.25 10.60 -24.31
N SER A 90 10.02 9.52 -24.18
CA SER A 90 11.41 9.44 -24.63
C SER A 90 11.58 8.91 -26.06
N LEU A 91 10.53 8.33 -26.63
CA LEU A 91 10.39 7.96 -28.05
C LEU A 91 9.72 9.11 -28.81
#